data_AF-A0A7S4US23-F1
#
_entry.id   AF-A0A7S4US23-F1
#
_cell.length_a   1.000
_cell.length_b   1.000
_cell.length_c   1.000
_cell.angle_alpha   90.00
_cell.angle_beta   90.00
_cell.angle_gamma   90.00
#
_symmetry.space_group_name_H-M   'P 1'
#
loop_
_entity.id
_entity.type
_entity.pdbx_description
1 polymer ?
#
loop_
_entity_poly.entity_id
_entity_poly.type
_entity_poly.pdbx_seq_one_letter_code
_entity_poly.pdbx_strand_id
1 'polypeptide(L)'
;VSPSPTPEEPQTPEIADDSEAAANDPIVHSYGALMMADCKQQRLPTKEKRYGLKAYKNCMSGKDVIQWIKKMEPSYTPEESIQMASRWLELGYLKLLPDSPNSFTTASSAWYMVPKKREEDSHPAVGVSSDQLLSG
;
A
#
# COMPACT_ATOMS: atom_id res chain seq x y z
N VAL A 1 -42.73 -10.18 -47.47
CA VAL A 1 -41.34 -10.63 -47.21
C VAL A 1 -40.79 -9.68 -46.16
N SER A 2 -40.74 -10.12 -44.90
CA SER A 2 -40.31 -9.27 -43.79
C SER A 2 -38.80 -9.46 -43.58
N PRO A 3 -37.98 -8.39 -43.54
CA PRO A 3 -36.58 -8.54 -43.21
C PRO A 3 -36.39 -8.75 -41.70
N SER A 4 -35.60 -9.76 -41.34
CA SER A 4 -35.18 -10.01 -39.97
C SER A 4 -34.18 -8.94 -39.51
N PRO A 5 -34.23 -8.48 -38.25
CA PRO A 5 -33.23 -7.57 -37.70
C PRO A 5 -31.92 -8.32 -37.41
N THR A 6 -30.80 -7.70 -37.80
CA THR A 6 -29.44 -8.16 -37.49
C THR A 6 -29.13 -7.93 -36.01
N PRO A 7 -28.54 -8.90 -35.28
CA PRO A 7 -28.12 -8.70 -33.90
C PRO A 7 -26.95 -7.71 -33.82
N GLU A 8 -27.13 -6.67 -33.03
CA GLU A 8 -26.12 -5.66 -32.73
C GLU A 8 -25.05 -6.25 -31.80
N GLU A 9 -23.80 -6.19 -32.24
CA GLU A 9 -22.65 -6.76 -31.53
C GLU A 9 -22.31 -5.91 -30.30
N PRO A 10 -22.13 -6.49 -29.10
CA PRO A 10 -21.85 -5.73 -27.88
C PRO A 10 -20.46 -5.10 -27.95
N GLN A 11 -20.42 -3.77 -28.00
CA GLN A 11 -19.17 -3.00 -27.92
C GLN A 11 -18.50 -3.27 -26.58
N THR A 12 -17.29 -3.83 -26.64
CA THR A 12 -16.47 -4.06 -25.45
C THR A 12 -15.87 -2.71 -25.05
N PRO A 13 -16.13 -2.19 -23.84
CA PRO A 13 -15.55 -0.93 -23.41
C PRO A 13 -14.02 -1.09 -23.27
N GLU A 14 -13.26 -0.25 -24.00
CA GLU A 14 -11.83 -0.08 -23.81
C GLU A 14 -11.58 0.37 -22.36
N ILE A 15 -10.97 -0.51 -21.57
CA ILE A 15 -10.55 -0.21 -20.21
C ILE A 15 -9.27 0.64 -20.37
N ALA A 16 -9.41 1.95 -20.25
CA ALA A 16 -8.27 2.84 -20.12
C ALA A 16 -7.47 2.43 -18.88
N ASP A 17 -6.19 2.15 -19.10
CA ASP A 17 -5.20 1.82 -18.07
C ASP A 17 -4.92 3.08 -17.23
N ASP A 18 -5.77 3.34 -16.23
CA ASP A 18 -5.66 4.46 -15.29
C ASP A 18 -4.84 4.08 -14.02
N SER A 19 -4.03 3.02 -14.10
CA SER A 19 -3.31 2.48 -12.93
C SER A 19 -2.21 3.40 -12.38
N GLU A 20 -1.75 4.40 -13.16
CA GLU A 20 -0.59 5.23 -12.81
C GLU A 20 -0.97 6.53 -12.04
N ALA A 21 -2.22 6.99 -12.11
CA ALA A 21 -2.64 8.25 -11.47
C ALA A 21 -2.75 8.14 -9.94
N ALA A 22 -3.03 6.95 -9.40
CA ALA A 22 -3.27 6.75 -7.97
C ALA A 22 -2.01 6.82 -7.10
N ALA A 23 -0.80 6.68 -7.68
CA ALA A 23 0.46 6.69 -6.93
C ALA A 23 0.90 8.11 -6.48
N ASN A 24 0.35 9.16 -7.10
CA ASN A 24 0.67 10.55 -6.80
C ASN A 24 -0.44 11.26 -6.01
N ASP A 25 -1.37 10.53 -5.42
CA ASP A 25 -2.46 11.14 -4.65
C ASP A 25 -1.89 11.85 -3.40
N PRO A 26 -2.01 13.20 -3.32
CA PRO A 26 -1.48 13.96 -2.20
C PRO A 26 -2.10 13.56 -0.86
N ILE A 27 -3.31 12.99 -0.87
CA ILE A 27 -4.02 12.53 0.32
C ILE A 27 -3.31 11.32 0.92
N VAL A 28 -2.90 10.36 0.09
CA VAL A 28 -2.19 9.14 0.54
C VAL A 28 -0.89 9.50 1.24
N HIS A 29 -0.12 10.43 0.66
CA HIS A 29 1.12 10.92 1.27
C HIS A 29 0.87 11.73 2.55
N SER A 30 -0.15 12.59 2.56
CA SER A 30 -0.49 13.42 3.72
C SER A 30 -0.86 12.56 4.93
N TYR A 31 -1.73 11.58 4.75
CA TYR A 31 -2.12 10.67 5.83
C TYR A 31 -1.00 9.70 6.22
N GLY A 32 -0.20 9.21 5.27
CA GLY A 32 0.97 8.38 5.58
C GLY A 32 2.00 9.13 6.44
N ALA A 33 2.26 10.40 6.13
CA ALA A 33 3.12 11.26 6.93
C ALA A 33 2.55 11.51 8.34
N LEU A 34 1.24 11.76 8.42
CA LEU A 34 0.54 11.93 9.70
C LEU A 34 0.64 10.67 10.57
N MET A 35 0.48 9.48 9.97
CA MET A 35 0.60 8.21 10.68
C MET A 35 2.00 8.04 11.28
N MET A 36 3.05 8.36 10.51
CA MET A 36 4.42 8.31 11.04
C MET A 36 4.65 9.31 12.19
N ALA A 37 4.04 10.50 12.12
CA ALA A 37 4.11 11.49 13.19
C ALA A 37 3.39 11.00 14.47
N ASP A 38 2.18 10.46 14.34
CA ASP A 38 1.41 9.89 15.45
C ASP A 38 2.13 8.69 16.08
N CYS A 39 2.81 7.87 15.26
CA CYS A 39 3.63 6.78 15.75
C CYS A 39 4.78 7.29 16.64
N LYS A 40 5.45 8.39 16.23
CA LYS A 40 6.55 9.00 17.02
C LYS A 40 6.03 9.58 18.33
N GLN A 41 4.81 10.10 18.34
CA GLN A 41 4.15 10.65 19.53
C GLN A 41 3.46 9.59 20.41
N GLN A 42 3.60 8.30 20.09
CA GLN A 42 2.94 7.19 20.79
C GLN A 42 1.40 7.33 20.86
N ARG A 43 0.81 7.99 19.85
CA ARG A 43 -0.65 8.16 19.72
C ARG A 43 -1.31 7.01 18.99
N LEU A 44 -0.51 6.14 18.37
CA LEU A 44 -0.97 4.90 17.75
C LEU A 44 -1.01 3.76 18.78
N PRO A 45 -1.97 2.83 18.66
CA PRO A 45 -2.05 1.62 19.49
C PRO A 45 -0.96 0.60 19.10
N THR A 46 0.30 1.04 19.07
CA THR A 46 1.42 0.18 18.72
C THR A 46 1.78 -0.76 19.86
N LYS A 47 2.17 -1.99 19.51
CA LYS A 47 2.62 -3.03 20.42
C LYS A 47 4.05 -3.47 20.06
N GLU A 48 4.76 -4.03 21.03
CA GLU A 48 5.97 -4.80 20.73
C GLU A 48 5.56 -6.21 20.32
N LYS A 49 6.08 -6.69 19.19
CA LYS A 49 5.87 -8.05 18.70
C LYS A 49 7.20 -8.76 18.63
N ARG A 50 7.31 -9.92 19.27
CA ARG A 50 8.49 -10.79 19.15
C ARG A 50 8.26 -11.78 18.02
N TYR A 51 9.26 -11.91 17.16
CA TYR A 51 9.28 -12.90 16.09
C TYR A 51 10.68 -13.52 16.00
N GLY A 52 10.77 -14.82 16.28
CA GLY A 52 12.03 -15.50 16.56
C GLY A 52 12.79 -14.84 17.71
N LEU A 53 14.07 -14.53 17.47
CA LEU A 53 14.96 -13.85 18.42
C LEU A 53 14.91 -12.31 18.32
N LYS A 54 14.04 -11.75 17.46
CA LYS A 54 13.95 -10.30 17.23
C LYS A 54 12.68 -9.73 17.85
N ALA A 55 12.82 -8.60 18.54
CA ALA A 55 11.71 -7.80 19.03
C ALA A 55 11.47 -6.61 18.09
N TYR A 56 10.28 -6.55 17.50
CA TYR A 56 9.83 -5.48 16.63
C TYR A 56 8.99 -4.51 17.47
N LYS A 57 9.40 -3.25 17.51
CA LYS A 57 8.66 -2.16 18.17
C LYS A 57 7.81 -1.43 17.13
N ASN A 58 6.82 -0.68 17.61
CA ASN A 58 5.91 0.10 16.76
C ASN A 58 5.09 -0.78 15.80
N CYS A 59 4.68 -1.96 16.26
CA CYS A 59 3.89 -2.89 15.45
C CYS A 59 2.40 -2.69 15.67
N MET A 60 1.62 -2.87 14.62
CA MET A 60 0.17 -2.79 14.60
C MET A 60 -0.40 -3.96 13.82
N SER A 61 -1.58 -4.45 14.22
CA SER A 61 -2.31 -5.40 13.38
C SER A 61 -2.95 -4.67 12.20
N GLY A 62 -3.27 -5.39 11.12
CA GLY A 62 -4.00 -4.79 10.00
C GLY A 62 -5.32 -4.12 10.43
N LYS A 63 -6.00 -4.67 11.44
CA LYS A 63 -7.20 -4.05 12.02
C LYS A 63 -6.93 -2.72 12.70
N ASP A 64 -5.82 -2.62 13.45
CA ASP A 64 -5.44 -1.37 14.11
C ASP A 64 -5.14 -0.27 13.08
N VAL A 65 -4.52 -0.63 11.94
CA VAL A 65 -4.28 0.30 10.82
C VAL A 65 -5.61 0.81 10.25
N ILE A 66 -6.55 -0.08 9.95
CA ILE A 66 -7.87 0.32 9.42
C ILE A 66 -8.65 1.17 10.42
N GLN A 67 -8.61 0.84 11.71
CA GLN A 67 -9.26 1.66 12.73
C GLN A 67 -8.64 3.05 12.83
N TRP A 68 -7.32 3.18 12.68
CA TRP A 68 -6.67 4.49 12.63
C TRP A 68 -7.10 5.29 11.40
N ILE A 69 -7.11 4.66 10.23
CA ILE A 69 -7.60 5.26 8.98
C ILE A 69 -9.01 5.81 9.17
N LYS A 70 -9.94 4.99 9.66
CA LYS A 70 -11.34 5.40 9.89
C LYS A 70 -11.49 6.47 10.95
N LYS A 71 -10.55 6.56 11.90
CA LYS A 71 -10.54 7.65 12.88
C LYS A 71 -10.14 8.97 12.22
N MET A 72 -9.20 8.94 11.28
CA MET A 72 -8.75 10.12 10.55
C MET A 72 -9.75 10.56 9.49
N GLU A 73 -10.28 9.60 8.74
CA GLU A 73 -11.24 9.79 7.66
C GLU A 73 -12.43 8.85 7.85
N PRO A 74 -13.45 9.26 8.64
CA PRO A 74 -14.62 8.42 8.94
C PRO A 74 -15.49 8.12 7.73
N SER A 75 -15.34 8.89 6.64
CA SER A 75 -16.08 8.71 5.40
C SER A 75 -15.65 7.46 4.63
N TYR A 76 -14.44 6.95 4.88
CA TYR A 76 -13.90 5.83 4.14
C TYR A 76 -14.60 4.51 4.46
N THR A 77 -15.02 3.85 3.38
CA THR A 77 -15.49 2.47 3.38
C THR A 77 -14.36 1.52 3.83
N PRO A 78 -14.69 0.29 4.26
CA PRO A 78 -13.68 -0.73 4.55
C PRO A 78 -12.72 -0.97 3.38
N GLU A 79 -13.23 -0.93 2.15
CA GLU A 79 -12.46 -1.17 0.93
C GLU A 79 -11.45 -0.04 0.67
N GLU A 80 -11.88 1.22 0.71
CA GLU A 80 -11.00 2.39 0.56
C GLU A 80 -9.92 2.43 1.64
N SER A 81 -10.29 2.06 2.87
CA SER A 81 -9.32 1.96 3.97
C SER A 81 -8.24 0.91 3.71
N ILE A 82 -8.63 -0.24 3.13
CA ILE A 82 -7.69 -1.31 2.74
C ILE A 82 -6.80 -0.85 1.59
N GLN A 83 -7.38 -0.19 0.57
CA GLN A 83 -6.61 0.33 -0.57
C GLN A 83 -5.56 1.34 -0.10
N MET A 84 -5.93 2.28 0.77
CA MET A 84 -4.97 3.25 1.32
C MET A 84 -3.87 2.58 2.15
N ALA A 85 -4.22 1.58 2.98
CA ALA A 85 -3.22 0.85 3.75
C ALA A 85 -2.27 0.02 2.86
N SER A 86 -2.77 -0.56 1.76
CA SER A 86 -1.96 -1.21 0.73
C SER A 86 -1.00 -0.21 0.07
N ARG A 87 -1.47 0.99 -0.28
CA ARG A 87 -0.59 2.04 -0.82
C ARG A 87 0.47 2.47 0.19
N TRP A 88 0.15 2.56 1.47
CA TRP A 88 1.16 2.86 2.50
C TRP A 88 2.23 1.79 2.64
N LEU A 89 1.88 0.53 2.41
CA LEU A 89 2.83 -0.56 2.37
C LEU A 89 3.77 -0.42 1.15
N GLU A 90 3.21 -0.13 -0.03
CA GLU A 90 3.99 0.10 -1.27
C GLU A 90 4.93 1.32 -1.15
N LEU A 91 4.45 2.41 -0.53
CA LEU A 91 5.18 3.66 -0.36
C LEU A 91 6.19 3.63 0.82
N GLY A 92 6.25 2.52 1.56
CA GLY A 92 7.17 2.34 2.69
C GLY A 92 6.78 3.10 3.97
N TYR A 93 5.53 3.55 4.09
CA TYR A 93 4.97 4.05 5.36
C TYR A 93 4.62 2.92 6.33
N LEU A 94 4.39 1.72 5.80
CA LEU A 94 4.24 0.47 6.53
C LEU A 94 5.27 -0.55 6.02
N LYS A 95 5.68 -1.47 6.90
CA LYS A 95 6.52 -2.61 6.54
C LYS A 95 5.93 -3.89 7.09
N LEU A 96 5.86 -4.93 6.26
CA LEU A 96 5.41 -6.25 6.65
C LEU A 96 6.43 -6.93 7.58
N LEU A 97 5.92 -7.64 8.59
CA LEU A 97 6.75 -8.57 9.36
C LEU A 97 6.97 -9.88 8.56
N PRO A 98 8.04 -10.66 8.82
CA PRO A 98 8.47 -11.78 7.97
C PRO A 98 7.44 -12.91 7.78
N ASP A 99 6.47 -13.04 8.68
CA ASP A 99 5.44 -14.08 8.68
C ASP A 99 4.09 -13.60 8.10
N SER A 100 4.05 -12.35 7.63
CA SER A 100 2.82 -11.74 7.08
C SER A 100 2.74 -11.97 5.57
N PRO A 101 1.52 -12.02 4.99
CA PRO A 101 1.35 -12.18 3.56
C PRO A 101 1.98 -11.03 2.78
N ASN A 102 2.35 -11.26 1.52
CA ASN A 102 3.01 -10.27 0.64
C ASN A 102 2.13 -9.04 0.29
N SER A 103 0.93 -8.94 0.86
CA SER A 103 -0.03 -7.86 0.64
C SER A 103 -0.62 -7.40 1.97
N PHE A 104 -1.21 -6.20 1.97
CA PHE A 104 -1.96 -5.75 3.13
C PHE A 104 -3.20 -6.63 3.33
N THR A 105 -3.46 -7.02 4.58
CA THR A 105 -4.64 -7.77 5.00
C THR A 105 -5.02 -7.41 6.43
N THR A 106 -6.30 -7.54 6.75
CA THR A 106 -6.85 -7.33 8.09
C THR A 106 -6.90 -8.61 8.92
N ALA A 107 -6.31 -9.70 8.42
CA ALA A 107 -6.20 -10.96 9.15
C ALA A 107 -5.47 -10.77 10.49
N SER A 108 -5.91 -11.48 11.53
CA SER A 108 -5.33 -11.40 12.88
C SER A 108 -3.85 -11.86 12.94
N SER A 109 -3.39 -12.60 11.92
CA SER A 109 -2.01 -13.06 11.75
C SER A 109 -1.10 -12.01 11.11
N ALA A 110 -1.65 -10.97 10.48
CA ALA A 110 -0.87 -9.98 9.77
C ALA A 110 -0.48 -8.81 10.68
N TRP A 111 0.83 -8.53 10.71
CA TRP A 111 1.42 -7.50 11.54
C TRP A 111 2.27 -6.58 10.67
N TYR A 112 2.13 -5.28 10.93
CA TYR A 112 2.79 -4.21 10.20
C TYR A 112 3.58 -3.37 11.19
N MET A 113 4.74 -2.87 10.76
CA MET A 113 5.53 -1.93 11.55
C MET A 113 5.61 -0.58 10.84
N VAL A 114 5.59 0.49 11.62
CA VAL A 114 5.84 1.84 11.10
C VAL A 114 7.34 2.10 11.17
N PRO A 115 8.04 2.31 10.05
CA PRO A 115 9.47 2.54 10.05
C PRO A 115 9.81 3.90 10.70
N LYS A 116 10.95 3.97 11.41
CA LYS A 116 11.37 5.20 12.11
C LYS A 116 11.82 6.31 11.15
N LYS A 117 12.35 5.91 9.99
CA LYS A 117 12.74 6.77 8.87
C LYS A 117 12.17 6.12 7.61
N ARG A 118 11.65 6.93 6.69
CA ARG A 118 11.31 6.47 5.35
C ARG A 118 12.61 5.95 4.75
N GLU A 119 12.63 4.69 4.32
CA GLU A 119 13.74 4.14 3.54
C GLU A 119 13.65 4.77 2.14
N GLU A 120 13.86 6.09 2.03
CA GLU A 120 13.87 6.84 0.77
C GLU A 120 15.15 6.55 -0.05
N ASP A 121 16.03 5.69 0.46
CA ASP A 121 17.38 5.43 -0.08
C ASP A 121 17.55 4.03 -0.67
N SER A 122 16.61 3.10 -0.46
CA SER A 122 16.66 1.77 -1.08
C SER A 122 15.99 1.81 -2.44
N HIS A 123 16.53 2.62 -3.36
CA HIS A 123 16.34 2.33 -4.77
C HIS A 123 16.78 0.87 -4.97
N PRO A 124 15.98 -0.02 -5.60
CA PRO A 124 16.63 -1.12 -6.28
C PRO A 124 17.61 -0.44 -7.23
N ALA A 125 18.90 -0.68 -7.04
CA ALA A 125 19.87 -0.42 -8.08
C ALA A 125 19.41 -1.29 -9.26
N VAL A 126 18.50 -0.75 -10.07
CA VAL A 126 18.24 -1.26 -11.40
C VAL A 126 19.55 -0.94 -12.08
N GLY A 127 20.45 -1.93 -12.04
CA GLY A 127 21.70 -1.89 -12.74
C GLY A 127 21.36 -1.80 -14.21
N VAL A 128 21.17 -0.57 -14.70
CA VAL A 128 21.43 -0.23 -16.09
C VAL A 128 22.92 -0.42 -16.24
N SER A 129 23.31 -1.67 -16.49
CA SER A 129 24.62 -2.06 -16.97
C SER A 129 24.81 -1.26 -18.25
N SER A 130 25.54 -0.16 -18.16
CA SER A 130 26.01 0.60 -19.30
C SER A 130 27.18 -0.17 -19.91
N ASP A 131 26.87 -1.35 -20.44
CA ASP A 131 27.76 -2.11 -21.30
C ASP A 131 27.17 -2.09 -22.71
N GLN A 132 27.26 -0.92 -23.34
CA GLN A 132 27.40 -0.86 -24.80
C GLN A 132 28.80 -0.33 -25.07
N LEU A 133 29.72 -1.28 -25.05
CA LEU A 133 31.02 -1.23 -25.68
C LEU A 133 30.95 -0.55 -27.04
N LEU A 134 31.75 0.51 -27.17
CA LEU A 134 32.35 0.93 -28.42
C LEU A 134 32.94 -0.28 -29.14
N SER A 135 32.40 -0.65 -30.30
CA SER A 135 33.13 -1.37 -31.36
C SER A 135 32.32 -1.33 -32.66
N GLY A 136 32.85 -0.60 -33.65
CA GLY A 136 32.31 -0.49 -35.00
C GLY A 136 32.80 0.77 -35.67
#